data_AF-A0A848J896-F1
#
_entry.id   AF-A0A848J896-F1
#
_cell.length_a   1.000
_cell.length_b   1.000
_cell.length_c   1.000
_cell.angle_alpha   90.00
_cell.angle_beta   90.00
_cell.angle_gamma   90.00
#
_symmetry.space_group_name_H-M   'P 1'
#
loop_
_entity.id
_entity.type
_entity.pdbx_description
1 polymer ?
#
loop_
_entity_poly.entity_id
_entity_poly.type
_entity_poly.pdbx_seq_one_letter_code
_entity_poly.pdbx_strand_id
1 'polypeptide(L)'
;MLLTGFYHDYRKGWHKAGKPTGHEAFRQDNKLPVRRTMDDLDYDNDDRVEYTRPYDNLHAAWCMSSRDSKYASAGCQVIVGYPKCQSRHDSNLKPLPETGPWKYFRENAYNIDQDSFNYMLLTGWDAKRVSASGNKKMSSRLRYGSTGNLVSEAQKALKAKNFYEGKIDGDFGSRTLRSVLEFQEANFGKDSDDGIIGPLTASALNMSWE
;
A
#
# COMPACT_ATOMS: atom_id res chain seq x y z
N MET A 1 -4.75 -7.10 -0.19
CA MET A 1 -3.55 -6.26 -0.08
C MET A 1 -3.91 -4.78 -0.16
N LEU A 2 -3.19 -3.96 0.58
CA LEU A 2 -3.26 -2.50 0.49
C LEU A 2 -2.95 -2.02 -0.95
N LEU A 3 -3.71 -1.07 -1.49
CA LEU A 3 -3.40 -0.48 -2.79
C LEU A 3 -2.12 0.37 -2.74
N THR A 4 -1.46 0.58 -3.88
CA THR A 4 -0.37 1.57 -3.93
C THR A 4 -0.90 2.97 -3.66
N GLY A 5 -0.13 3.77 -2.92
CA GLY A 5 -0.62 5.06 -2.45
C GLY A 5 0.19 5.64 -1.32
N PHE A 6 -0.31 6.76 -0.80
CA PHE A 6 0.24 7.46 0.34
C PHE A 6 -0.72 7.38 1.52
N TYR A 7 -0.19 7.01 2.68
CA TYR A 7 -0.94 6.71 3.90
C TYR A 7 -0.35 7.52 5.05
N HIS A 8 -1.16 8.34 5.70
CA HIS A 8 -0.68 9.28 6.71
C HIS A 8 -0.44 8.66 8.08
N ASP A 9 -0.90 7.42 8.30
CA ASP A 9 -1.06 6.90 9.64
C ASP A 9 -0.62 5.45 9.79
N TYR A 10 0.68 5.23 9.68
CA TYR A 10 1.32 3.94 9.88
C TYR A 10 1.96 3.91 11.26
N ARG A 11 1.29 3.31 12.24
CA ARG A 11 1.65 3.49 13.66
C ARG A 11 2.47 2.34 14.21
N LYS A 12 3.41 2.62 15.10
CA LYS A 12 4.07 1.58 15.91
C LYS A 12 3.02 0.80 16.69
N GLY A 13 3.23 -0.50 16.85
CA GLY A 13 2.26 -1.38 17.48
C GLY A 13 2.71 -2.84 17.48
N TRP A 14 1.73 -3.74 17.53
CA TRP A 14 1.98 -5.17 17.69
C TRP A 14 1.15 -5.98 16.70
N HIS A 15 1.80 -6.94 16.05
CA HIS A 15 1.13 -8.02 15.35
C HIS A 15 0.86 -9.15 16.35
N LYS A 16 -0.38 -9.67 16.39
CA LYS A 16 -0.82 -10.75 17.31
C LYS A 16 -0.44 -10.49 18.77
N ALA A 17 -0.75 -9.29 19.28
CA ALA A 17 -0.50 -8.91 20.67
C ALA A 17 -1.03 -9.97 21.66
N GLY A 18 -0.22 -10.31 22.67
CA GLY A 18 -0.56 -11.31 23.68
C GLY A 18 -0.52 -12.78 23.21
N LYS A 19 -0.12 -13.06 21.97
CA LYS A 19 0.11 -14.43 21.48
C LYS A 19 1.60 -14.80 21.57
N PRO A 20 1.96 -16.09 21.63
CA PRO A 20 3.37 -16.51 21.65
C PRO A 20 4.21 -16.00 20.45
N THR A 21 3.56 -15.88 19.29
CA THR A 21 4.16 -15.32 18.07
C THR A 21 4.00 -13.80 17.96
N GLY A 22 3.45 -13.13 18.98
CA GLY A 22 3.25 -11.69 19.00
C GLY A 22 4.57 -10.93 18.97
N HIS A 23 4.65 -9.91 18.12
CA HIS A 23 5.86 -9.11 17.94
C HIS A 23 5.54 -7.69 17.48
N GLU A 24 6.53 -6.82 17.59
CA GLU A 24 6.46 -5.44 17.11
C GLU A 24 6.13 -5.40 15.62
N ALA A 25 5.29 -4.44 15.26
CA ALA A 25 4.80 -4.25 13.91
C ALA A 25 4.44 -2.77 13.70
N PHE A 26 4.18 -2.40 12.46
CA PHE A 26 3.46 -1.17 12.18
C PHE A 26 2.04 -1.51 11.75
N ARG A 27 1.07 -0.78 12.29
CA ARG A 27 -0.35 -1.08 12.16
C ARG A 27 -1.07 -0.07 11.30
N GLN A 28 -2.09 -0.57 10.60
CA GLN A 28 -3.11 0.22 9.90
C GLN A 28 -4.49 -0.07 10.48
N ASP A 29 -4.92 0.78 11.42
CA ASP A 29 -6.20 0.58 12.12
C ASP A 29 -7.35 1.43 11.55
N ASN A 30 -7.05 2.25 10.54
CA ASN A 30 -8.03 3.06 9.81
C ASN A 30 -8.68 2.26 8.69
N LYS A 31 -9.83 2.73 8.23
CA LYS A 31 -10.43 2.23 6.98
C LYS A 31 -9.56 2.67 5.81
N LEU A 32 -9.10 1.72 5.02
CA LEU A 32 -8.23 1.92 3.87
C LEU A 32 -8.77 1.15 2.68
N PRO A 33 -8.42 1.56 1.45
CA PRO A 33 -8.74 0.78 0.28
C PRO A 33 -7.86 -0.48 0.24
N VAL A 34 -8.50 -1.64 0.17
CA VAL A 34 -7.86 -2.95 0.17
C VAL A 34 -8.38 -3.72 -1.03
N ARG A 35 -7.47 -4.18 -1.89
CA ARG A 35 -7.79 -5.10 -2.98
C ARG A 35 -7.87 -6.51 -2.41
N ARG A 36 -8.95 -7.24 -2.68
CA ARG A 36 -9.17 -8.62 -2.18
C ARG A 36 -9.20 -9.57 -3.36
N THR A 37 -8.31 -10.57 -3.35
CA THR A 37 -8.29 -11.68 -4.29
C THR A 37 -9.60 -12.45 -4.20
N MET A 38 -10.24 -12.74 -5.32
CA MET A 38 -11.40 -13.65 -5.33
C MET A 38 -11.00 -15.13 -5.37
N ASP A 39 -9.83 -15.46 -5.89
CA ASP A 39 -9.36 -16.84 -6.09
C ASP A 39 -8.12 -17.22 -5.24
N ASP A 40 -7.58 -16.27 -4.47
CA ASP A 40 -6.43 -16.41 -3.55
C ASP A 40 -5.09 -16.83 -4.20
N LEU A 41 -4.94 -16.73 -5.53
CA LEU A 41 -3.73 -17.18 -6.25
C LEU A 41 -2.80 -16.01 -6.65
N ASP A 42 -3.34 -14.91 -7.14
CA ASP A 42 -2.65 -13.65 -7.42
C ASP A 42 -3.58 -12.44 -7.23
N TYR A 43 -2.97 -11.25 -7.18
CA TYR A 43 -3.72 -9.99 -7.08
C TYR A 43 -3.87 -9.41 -8.47
N ASP A 44 -5.07 -9.54 -9.02
CA ASP A 44 -5.40 -9.06 -10.35
C ASP A 44 -6.05 -7.69 -10.30
N ASN A 45 -6.15 -7.03 -11.45
CA ASN A 45 -6.81 -5.73 -11.49
C ASN A 45 -8.30 -5.86 -11.20
N ASP A 46 -8.94 -6.94 -11.65
CA ASP A 46 -10.37 -7.18 -11.52
C ASP A 46 -10.86 -7.57 -10.11
N ASP A 47 -9.93 -7.62 -9.15
CA ASP A 47 -10.19 -7.85 -7.73
C ASP A 47 -10.98 -6.71 -7.09
N ARG A 48 -11.95 -7.09 -6.24
CA ARG A 48 -12.77 -6.12 -5.52
C ARG A 48 -11.94 -5.25 -4.60
N VAL A 49 -12.10 -3.93 -4.73
CA VAL A 49 -11.57 -2.95 -3.77
C VAL A 49 -12.61 -2.67 -2.68
N GLU A 50 -12.23 -2.95 -1.44
CA GLU A 50 -13.05 -2.70 -0.25
C GLU A 50 -12.47 -1.55 0.57
N TYR A 51 -13.33 -0.74 1.19
CA TYR A 51 -12.92 0.29 2.13
C TYR A 51 -13.18 -0.15 3.58
N THR A 52 -12.23 -0.89 4.13
CA THR A 52 -12.36 -1.57 5.43
C THR A 52 -11.10 -1.41 6.27
N ARG A 53 -11.11 -1.88 7.52
CA ARG A 53 -9.89 -2.00 8.32
C ARG A 53 -9.14 -3.24 7.83
N PRO A 54 -7.98 -3.10 7.16
CA PRO A 54 -7.29 -4.27 6.62
C PRO A 54 -6.81 -5.20 7.73
N TYR A 55 -6.38 -4.63 8.86
CA TYR A 55 -5.52 -5.29 9.85
C TYR A 55 -4.22 -5.85 9.24
N ASP A 56 -3.86 -5.36 8.06
CA ASP A 56 -2.60 -5.65 7.37
C ASP A 56 -1.51 -4.82 8.04
N ASN A 57 -0.66 -5.49 8.80
CA ASN A 57 0.48 -4.87 9.46
C ASN A 57 1.71 -4.93 8.56
N LEU A 58 2.70 -4.06 8.79
CA LEU A 58 4.08 -4.29 8.34
C LEU A 58 4.87 -4.93 9.47
N HIS A 59 5.38 -6.13 9.25
CA HIS A 59 6.14 -6.83 10.29
C HIS A 59 7.18 -7.79 9.71
N ALA A 60 7.83 -8.59 10.56
CA ALA A 60 8.81 -9.56 10.10
C ALA A 60 8.15 -10.69 9.28
N ALA A 61 8.80 -11.10 8.18
CA ALA A 61 8.31 -12.15 7.29
C ALA A 61 8.48 -13.57 7.84
N TRP A 62 9.23 -13.75 8.94
CA TRP A 62 9.58 -15.06 9.48
C TRP A 62 10.39 -15.94 8.53
N CYS A 63 11.19 -15.32 7.67
CA CYS A 63 12.16 -16.00 6.81
C CYS A 63 13.37 -15.09 6.57
N MET A 64 14.49 -15.64 6.10
CA MET A 64 15.70 -14.85 5.83
C MET A 64 15.92 -14.57 4.34
N SER A 65 15.02 -15.02 3.47
CA SER A 65 15.17 -14.92 2.03
C SER A 65 13.80 -14.86 1.36
N SER A 66 13.69 -14.04 0.32
CA SER A 66 12.50 -14.03 -0.56
C SER A 66 12.35 -15.31 -1.38
N ARG A 67 13.39 -16.17 -1.41
CA ARG A 67 13.34 -17.50 -2.05
C ARG A 67 12.83 -18.60 -1.10
N ASP A 68 12.52 -18.26 0.15
CA ASP A 68 11.98 -19.23 1.11
C ASP A 68 10.56 -19.62 0.72
N SER A 69 10.33 -20.91 0.49
CA SER A 69 9.02 -21.43 0.06
C SER A 69 7.98 -21.48 1.17
N LYS A 70 8.38 -21.26 2.44
CA LYS A 70 7.48 -21.28 3.60
C LYS A 70 7.01 -19.88 4.02
N TYR A 71 7.21 -18.90 3.15
CA TYR A 71 6.67 -17.57 3.35
C TYR A 71 5.14 -17.58 3.28
N ALA A 72 4.47 -17.06 4.29
CA ALA A 72 3.04 -16.80 4.27
C ALA A 72 2.74 -15.52 5.04
N SER A 73 2.14 -14.55 4.35
CA SER A 73 1.61 -13.35 4.96
C SER A 73 0.13 -13.28 4.66
N ALA A 74 -0.72 -13.38 5.68
CA ALA A 74 -2.17 -13.34 5.54
C ALA A 74 -2.65 -11.90 5.25
N GLY A 75 -2.22 -11.33 4.13
CA GLY A 75 -2.49 -9.95 3.70
C GLY A 75 -1.51 -8.90 4.25
N CYS A 76 -0.78 -9.19 5.32
CA CYS A 76 0.20 -8.28 5.89
C CYS A 76 1.35 -7.98 4.90
N GLN A 77 1.96 -6.82 5.05
CA GLN A 77 3.21 -6.51 4.40
C GLN A 77 4.34 -6.99 5.31
N VAL A 78 5.45 -7.43 4.75
CA VAL A 78 6.52 -7.96 5.59
C VAL A 78 7.91 -7.69 5.05
N ILE A 79 8.86 -7.66 5.97
CA ILE A 79 10.27 -7.50 5.70
C ILE A 79 10.96 -8.80 6.12
N VAL A 80 11.82 -9.33 5.25
CA VAL A 80 12.59 -10.54 5.55
C VAL A 80 13.40 -10.35 6.84
N GLY A 81 13.37 -11.35 7.69
CA GLY A 81 13.94 -11.37 9.02
C GLY A 81 13.05 -12.11 10.01
N TYR A 82 13.63 -12.48 11.14
CA TYR A 82 12.89 -13.05 12.24
C TYR A 82 12.68 -12.02 13.35
N PRO A 83 11.48 -11.90 13.93
CA PRO A 83 11.21 -10.98 15.03
C PRO A 83 11.59 -11.60 16.37
N LYS A 84 11.75 -10.78 17.40
CA LYS A 84 11.86 -11.25 18.79
C LYS A 84 10.45 -11.51 19.30
N CYS A 85 10.18 -12.74 19.71
CA CYS A 85 8.89 -13.15 20.26
C CYS A 85 9.05 -14.36 21.20
N GLN A 86 8.02 -14.68 21.97
CA GLN A 86 8.04 -15.78 22.94
C GLN A 86 8.24 -17.15 22.26
N SER A 87 7.68 -17.35 21.07
CA SER A 87 7.83 -18.59 20.29
C SER A 87 9.24 -18.81 19.73
N ARG A 88 10.13 -17.82 19.78
CA ARG A 88 11.51 -17.95 19.28
C ARG A 88 12.49 -17.99 20.43
N HIS A 89 12.94 -19.19 20.76
CA HIS A 89 13.94 -19.44 21.79
C HIS A 89 14.98 -20.46 21.33
N ASP A 90 16.15 -20.44 21.96
CA ASP A 90 17.17 -21.47 21.77
C ASP A 90 16.78 -22.78 22.52
N SER A 91 17.63 -23.80 22.42
CA SER A 91 17.42 -25.09 23.09
C SER A 91 17.36 -24.99 24.63
N ASN A 92 17.77 -23.86 25.22
CA ASN A 92 17.73 -23.58 26.64
C ASN A 92 16.59 -22.62 27.02
N LEU A 93 15.59 -22.45 26.14
CA LEU A 93 14.44 -21.55 26.32
C LEU A 93 14.81 -20.06 26.44
N LYS A 94 16.01 -19.64 26.00
CA LYS A 94 16.38 -18.22 25.98
C LYS A 94 15.80 -17.54 24.73
N PRO A 95 15.16 -16.37 24.84
CA PRO A 95 14.62 -15.66 23.69
C PRO A 95 15.68 -15.35 22.64
N LEU A 96 15.40 -15.69 21.39
CA LEU A 96 16.27 -15.33 20.27
C LEU A 96 16.08 -13.85 19.91
N PRO A 97 17.17 -13.15 19.53
CA PRO A 97 17.07 -11.77 19.08
C PRO A 97 16.39 -11.69 17.71
N GLU A 98 16.08 -10.47 17.32
CA GLU A 98 15.72 -10.18 15.94
C GLU A 98 16.89 -10.40 14.99
N THR A 99 16.59 -10.80 13.76
CA THR A 99 17.61 -11.07 12.73
C THR A 99 17.17 -10.58 11.36
N GLY A 100 18.16 -10.36 10.48
CA GLY A 100 17.92 -9.97 9.09
C GLY A 100 17.49 -8.53 8.91
N PRO A 101 17.08 -8.14 7.69
CA PRO A 101 16.62 -6.79 7.36
C PRO A 101 15.54 -6.24 8.31
N TRP A 102 14.64 -7.08 8.83
CA TRP A 102 13.65 -6.68 9.84
C TRP A 102 14.30 -6.02 11.05
N LYS A 103 15.38 -6.59 11.61
CA LYS A 103 16.08 -6.04 12.77
C LYS A 103 16.47 -4.59 12.54
N TYR A 104 17.14 -4.32 11.42
CA TYR A 104 17.63 -2.99 11.09
C TYR A 104 16.49 -2.00 10.81
N PHE A 105 15.47 -2.44 10.07
CA PHE A 105 14.28 -1.62 9.81
C PHE A 105 13.60 -1.21 11.12
N ARG A 106 13.32 -2.18 11.99
CA ARG A 106 12.64 -1.94 13.26
C ARG A 106 13.50 -1.10 14.19
N GLU A 107 14.80 -1.39 14.34
CA GLU A 107 15.71 -0.56 15.15
C GLU A 107 15.70 0.90 14.69
N ASN A 108 15.83 1.15 13.39
CA ASN A 108 15.79 2.52 12.86
C ASN A 108 14.46 3.21 13.16
N ALA A 109 13.33 2.53 12.94
CA ALA A 109 12.02 3.15 13.07
C ALA A 109 11.57 3.27 14.54
N TYR A 110 11.85 2.29 15.40
CA TYR A 110 11.44 2.29 16.81
C TYR A 110 12.28 3.22 17.68
N ASN A 111 13.53 3.51 17.30
CA ASN A 111 14.38 4.45 18.02
C ASN A 111 14.07 5.92 17.73
N ILE A 112 13.23 6.23 16.72
CA ILE A 112 12.76 7.60 16.46
C ILE A 112 11.64 7.93 17.43
N ASP A 113 11.68 9.12 18.05
CA ASP A 113 10.60 9.64 18.90
C ASP A 113 9.39 10.10 18.06
N GLN A 114 8.71 9.12 17.49
CA GLN A 114 7.55 9.28 16.61
C GLN A 114 6.71 8.01 16.66
N ASP A 115 5.41 8.12 16.90
CA ASP A 115 4.51 6.96 17.01
C ASP A 115 3.79 6.60 15.71
N SER A 116 3.72 7.54 14.76
CA SER A 116 3.03 7.36 13.47
C SER A 116 3.85 7.92 12.33
N PHE A 117 3.89 7.21 11.21
CA PHE A 117 4.68 7.54 10.03
C PHE A 117 3.79 7.71 8.80
N ASN A 118 4.17 8.67 7.96
CA ASN A 118 3.73 8.66 6.58
C ASN A 118 4.33 7.45 5.87
N TYR A 119 3.50 6.69 5.18
CA TYR A 119 3.88 5.46 4.51
C TYR A 119 3.46 5.52 3.05
N MET A 120 4.41 5.25 2.16
CA MET A 120 4.17 5.23 0.71
C MET A 120 4.41 3.81 0.19
N LEU A 121 3.37 3.20 -0.38
CA LEU A 121 3.48 1.92 -1.05
C LEU A 121 3.54 2.14 -2.56
N LEU A 122 4.62 1.69 -3.19
CA LEU A 122 4.87 1.79 -4.62
C LEU A 122 5.15 0.42 -5.22
N THR A 123 4.95 0.28 -6.53
CA THR A 123 5.33 -0.95 -7.25
C THR A 123 6.83 -0.97 -7.58
N GLY A 124 7.36 -2.17 -7.89
CA GLY A 124 8.71 -2.28 -8.48
C GLY A 124 8.84 -1.52 -9.82
N TRP A 125 7.73 -1.39 -10.56
CA TRP A 125 7.68 -0.59 -11.79
C TRP A 125 7.82 0.91 -11.53
N ASP A 126 7.24 1.43 -10.45
CA ASP A 126 7.45 2.82 -10.03
C ASP A 126 8.93 3.06 -9.71
N ALA A 127 9.58 2.15 -8.96
CA ALA A 127 11.01 2.25 -8.66
C ALA A 127 11.87 2.21 -9.93
N LYS A 128 11.58 1.28 -10.85
CA LYS A 128 12.27 1.18 -12.15
C LYS A 128 12.09 2.44 -12.99
N ARG A 129 10.89 3.05 -12.97
CA ARG A 129 10.62 4.30 -13.70
C ARG A 129 11.49 5.44 -13.19
N VAL A 130 11.59 5.60 -11.86
CA VAL A 130 12.46 6.60 -11.23
C VAL A 130 13.94 6.35 -11.57
N SER A 131 14.40 5.10 -11.49
CA SER A 131 15.80 4.80 -11.80
C SER A 131 16.13 5.05 -13.28
N ALA A 132 15.17 4.80 -14.18
CA ALA A 132 15.35 4.97 -15.62
C ALA A 132 15.21 6.43 -16.09
N SER A 133 14.51 7.28 -15.34
CA SER A 133 14.31 8.69 -15.73
C SER A 133 15.55 9.56 -15.52
N GLY A 134 16.47 9.17 -14.64
CA GLY A 134 17.59 10.01 -14.24
C GLY A 134 17.10 11.38 -13.76
N ASN A 135 17.66 12.47 -14.33
CA ASN A 135 17.26 13.85 -14.01
C ASN A 135 16.08 14.39 -14.84
N LYS A 136 15.44 13.56 -15.70
CA LYS A 136 14.30 14.01 -16.51
C LYS A 136 13.05 14.16 -15.64
N LYS A 137 12.27 15.22 -15.89
CA LYS A 137 10.94 15.39 -15.28
C LYS A 137 10.08 14.18 -15.66
N MET A 138 9.58 13.47 -14.66
CA MET A 138 8.66 12.36 -14.87
C MET A 138 7.23 12.87 -14.94
N SER A 139 6.42 12.19 -15.74
CA SER A 139 4.98 12.44 -15.75
C SER A 139 4.34 12.04 -14.43
N SER A 140 3.41 12.88 -13.98
CA SER A 140 2.67 12.68 -12.74
C SER A 140 1.82 11.41 -12.79
N ARG A 141 1.61 10.78 -11.62
CA ARG A 141 0.70 9.65 -11.44
C ARG A 141 -0.09 9.83 -10.15
N LEU A 142 -1.36 10.18 -10.29
CA LEU A 142 -2.24 10.38 -9.14
C LEU A 142 -2.81 9.04 -8.69
N ARG A 143 -2.84 8.83 -7.38
CA ARG A 143 -3.33 7.61 -6.75
C ARG A 143 -3.85 7.94 -5.36
N TYR A 144 -4.37 6.95 -4.63
CA TYR A 144 -4.85 7.14 -3.27
C TYR A 144 -3.82 7.89 -2.39
N GLY A 145 -4.27 8.95 -1.72
CA GLY A 145 -3.45 9.83 -0.88
C GLY A 145 -2.71 10.95 -1.63
N SER A 146 -2.77 11.02 -2.97
CA SER A 146 -2.33 12.22 -3.70
C SER A 146 -3.21 13.43 -3.34
N THR A 147 -2.63 14.63 -3.30
CA THR A 147 -3.36 15.87 -3.03
C THR A 147 -2.96 16.99 -4.01
N GLY A 148 -3.79 18.04 -4.10
CA GLY A 148 -3.47 19.29 -4.80
C GLY A 148 -4.27 19.55 -6.09
N ASN A 149 -3.80 20.51 -6.88
CA ASN A 149 -4.54 21.03 -8.04
C ASN A 149 -4.81 19.98 -9.12
N LEU A 150 -3.83 19.11 -9.43
CA LEU A 150 -4.01 18.07 -10.44
C LEU A 150 -5.08 17.05 -10.03
N VAL A 151 -5.22 16.78 -8.72
CA VAL A 151 -6.31 15.96 -8.18
C VAL A 151 -7.66 16.67 -8.33
N SER A 152 -7.71 17.98 -8.06
CA SER A 152 -8.93 18.77 -8.27
C SER A 152 -9.37 18.76 -9.74
N GLU A 153 -8.43 18.82 -10.67
CA GLU A 153 -8.70 18.71 -12.11
C GLU A 153 -9.21 17.31 -12.49
N ALA A 154 -8.60 16.26 -11.94
CA ALA A 154 -9.09 14.88 -12.11
C ALA A 154 -10.52 14.71 -11.59
N GLN A 155 -10.82 15.23 -10.39
CA GLN A 155 -12.16 15.20 -9.81
C GLN A 155 -13.19 15.95 -10.69
N LYS A 156 -12.82 17.11 -11.26
CA LYS A 156 -13.66 17.83 -12.22
C LYS A 156 -13.92 17.02 -13.48
N ALA A 157 -12.88 16.40 -14.05
CA ALA A 157 -13.01 15.61 -15.27
C ALA A 157 -13.87 14.35 -15.06
N LEU A 158 -13.66 13.62 -13.95
CA LEU A 158 -14.50 12.49 -13.56
C LEU A 158 -15.97 12.92 -13.36
N LYS A 159 -16.20 14.07 -12.73
CA LYS A 159 -17.55 14.62 -12.53
C LYS A 159 -18.22 14.98 -13.86
N ALA A 160 -17.49 15.59 -14.79
CA ALA A 160 -18.00 15.90 -16.13
C ALA A 160 -18.36 14.65 -16.94
N LYS A 161 -17.76 13.50 -16.63
CA LYS A 161 -18.06 12.18 -17.22
C LYS A 161 -19.11 11.39 -16.43
N ASN A 162 -19.71 11.97 -15.38
CA ASN A 162 -20.68 11.34 -14.48
C ASN A 162 -20.15 10.17 -13.63
N PHE A 163 -18.84 10.11 -13.38
CA PHE A 163 -18.23 9.09 -12.50
C PHE A 163 -17.98 9.59 -11.07
N TYR A 164 -18.07 10.90 -10.80
CA TYR A 164 -17.75 11.48 -9.49
C TYR A 164 -18.83 12.41 -8.96
N GLU A 165 -19.43 12.05 -7.83
CA GLU A 165 -20.49 12.83 -7.16
C GLU A 165 -19.98 13.62 -5.93
N GLY A 166 -18.69 13.48 -5.60
CA GLY A 166 -18.09 14.13 -4.43
C GLY A 166 -17.82 15.64 -4.59
N LYS A 167 -17.26 16.21 -3.53
CA LYS A 167 -16.71 17.58 -3.55
C LYS A 167 -15.40 17.57 -4.34
N ILE A 168 -15.14 18.64 -5.09
CA ILE A 168 -13.81 18.89 -5.65
C ILE A 168 -13.00 19.57 -4.55
N ASP A 169 -12.22 18.77 -3.83
CA ASP A 169 -11.42 19.20 -2.67
C ASP A 169 -9.91 19.05 -2.91
N GLY A 170 -9.52 18.40 -4.01
CA GLY A 170 -8.12 18.15 -4.31
C GLY A 170 -7.52 17.00 -3.50
N ASP A 171 -8.33 16.21 -2.80
CA ASP A 171 -7.87 15.05 -2.04
C ASP A 171 -8.25 13.76 -2.75
N PHE A 172 -7.26 12.94 -3.12
CA PHE A 172 -7.48 11.64 -3.74
C PHE A 172 -7.80 10.61 -2.65
N GLY A 173 -8.97 10.79 -2.04
CA GLY A 173 -9.51 9.91 -1.01
C GLY A 173 -10.26 8.70 -1.59
N SER A 174 -11.03 8.04 -0.72
CA SER A 174 -11.78 6.82 -1.09
C SER A 174 -12.83 7.05 -2.18
N ARG A 175 -13.48 8.22 -2.18
CA ARG A 175 -14.46 8.58 -3.21
C ARG A 175 -13.81 8.75 -4.58
N THR A 176 -12.69 9.48 -4.65
CA THR A 176 -11.95 9.67 -5.91
C THR A 176 -11.40 8.35 -6.42
N LEU A 177 -10.82 7.52 -5.55
CA LEU A 177 -10.35 6.18 -5.92
C LEU A 177 -11.47 5.34 -6.53
N ARG A 178 -12.63 5.26 -5.85
CA ARG A 178 -13.78 4.52 -6.36
C ARG A 178 -14.18 4.99 -7.76
N SER A 179 -14.31 6.30 -7.95
CA SER A 179 -14.67 6.87 -9.25
C SER A 179 -13.63 6.62 -10.33
N VAL A 180 -12.34 6.57 -10.00
CA VAL A 180 -11.28 6.24 -10.94
C VAL A 180 -11.37 4.77 -11.36
N LEU A 181 -11.57 3.86 -10.41
CA LEU A 181 -11.75 2.44 -10.70
C LEU A 181 -12.97 2.22 -11.60
N GLU A 182 -14.13 2.77 -11.24
CA GLU A 182 -15.37 2.68 -12.05
C GLU A 182 -15.16 3.28 -13.45
N PHE A 183 -14.45 4.41 -13.57
CA PHE A 183 -14.12 5.01 -14.86
C PHE A 183 -13.19 4.12 -15.69
N GLN A 184 -12.14 3.58 -15.08
CA GLN A 184 -11.18 2.72 -15.77
C GLN A 184 -11.84 1.43 -16.25
N GLU A 185 -12.64 0.77 -15.41
CA GLU A 185 -13.42 -0.42 -15.79
C GLU A 185 -14.33 -0.11 -16.99
N ALA A 186 -15.07 1.00 -16.95
CA ALA A 186 -16.00 1.38 -18.02
C ALA A 186 -15.31 1.74 -19.36
N ASN A 187 -14.07 2.25 -19.34
CA ASN A 187 -13.38 2.72 -20.54
C ASN A 187 -12.34 1.73 -21.09
N PHE A 188 -11.74 0.92 -20.23
CA PHE A 188 -10.61 0.04 -20.57
C PHE A 188 -10.91 -1.44 -20.32
N GLY A 189 -12.02 -1.75 -19.63
CA GLY A 189 -12.39 -3.10 -19.24
C GLY A 189 -11.97 -3.43 -17.81
N LYS A 190 -12.54 -4.53 -17.30
CA LYS A 190 -12.46 -4.96 -15.89
C LYS A 190 -11.03 -5.24 -15.39
N ASP A 191 -10.10 -5.55 -16.28
CA ASP A 191 -8.72 -5.91 -15.91
C ASP A 191 -7.74 -4.70 -15.96
N SER A 192 -8.26 -3.49 -16.13
CA SER A 192 -7.47 -2.27 -16.39
C SER A 192 -7.71 -1.14 -15.38
N ASP A 193 -8.25 -1.46 -14.21
CA ASP A 193 -8.55 -0.53 -13.11
C ASP A 193 -7.45 -0.54 -12.03
N ASP A 194 -6.24 -0.09 -12.38
CA ASP A 194 -5.14 0.00 -11.41
C ASP A 194 -5.35 1.07 -10.31
N GLY A 195 -6.40 1.88 -10.42
CA GLY A 195 -6.73 2.97 -9.50
C GLY A 195 -5.79 4.17 -9.59
N ILE A 196 -4.95 4.23 -10.64
CA ILE A 196 -3.93 5.24 -10.84
C ILE A 196 -4.26 6.06 -12.09
N ILE A 197 -4.44 7.36 -11.93
CA ILE A 197 -4.53 8.27 -13.08
C ILE A 197 -3.11 8.53 -13.58
N GLY A 198 -2.75 7.83 -14.66
CA GLY A 198 -1.57 8.13 -15.49
C GLY A 198 -1.98 8.68 -16.86
N PRO A 199 -1.03 8.79 -17.81
CA PRO A 199 -1.28 9.41 -19.13
C PRO A 199 -2.47 8.81 -19.90
N LEU A 200 -2.66 7.49 -19.83
CA LEU A 200 -3.77 6.80 -20.52
C LEU A 200 -5.13 7.23 -19.94
N THR A 201 -5.29 7.15 -18.62
CA THR A 201 -6.52 7.55 -17.92
C THR A 201 -6.77 9.04 -18.07
N ALA A 202 -5.73 9.88 -17.97
CA ALA A 202 -5.83 11.32 -18.17
C ALA A 202 -6.30 11.68 -19.58
N SER A 203 -5.77 11.00 -20.60
CA SER A 203 -6.21 11.16 -22.00
C SER A 203 -7.69 10.83 -22.17
N ALA A 204 -8.16 9.71 -21.62
CA ALA A 204 -9.58 9.33 -21.67
C ALA A 204 -10.49 10.30 -20.90
N LEU A 205 -9.96 10.95 -19.86
CA LEU A 205 -10.63 12.02 -19.12
C LEU A 205 -10.58 13.39 -19.83
N ASN A 206 -9.94 13.48 -21.01
CA ASN A 206 -9.69 14.72 -21.74
C ASN A 206 -8.91 15.76 -20.91
N MET A 207 -7.94 15.30 -20.11
CA MET A 207 -7.09 16.15 -19.29
C MET A 207 -5.77 16.43 -20.00
N SER A 208 -5.28 17.68 -19.89
CA SER A 208 -3.86 17.95 -20.15
C SER A 208 -3.03 17.24 -19.09
N TRP A 209 -1.96 16.56 -19.50
CA TRP A 209 -1.16 15.74 -18.60
C TRP A 209 0.33 15.98 -18.82
N GLU A 210 1.00 16.51 -17.79
CA GLU A 210 2.45 16.74 -17.76
C GLU A 210 3.17 15.85 -16.75
#